data_AF-A0A1I5GYN1-F1
#
_entry.id   AF-A0A1I5GYN1-F1
#
_cell.length_a   1.000
_cell.length_b   1.000
_cell.length_c   1.000
_cell.angle_alpha   90.00
_cell.angle_beta   90.00
_cell.angle_gamma   90.00
#
_symmetry.space_group_name_H-M   'P 1'
#
loop_
_entity.id
_entity.type
_entity.pdbx_description
1 polymer ?
#
loop_
_entity_poly.entity_id
_entity_poly.type
_entity_poly.pdbx_seq_one_letter_code
_entity_poly.pdbx_strand_id
1 'polypeptide(L)'
;MTTSPQTVHQQIIDSLIDDPILAMLGFDHRTIGEERTGRNPRLIVSWADEWYGSASEFLGTVTIEPVGTDDRTRTAVLDRVERALAALRAGRPIMRVRRSGGHRSSTFHVLARGAPCEVGSMPALAGRHQR
;
A
#
# COMPACT_ATOMS: atom_id res chain seq x y z
N MET A 1 -8.64 -0.14 -24.50
CA MET A 1 -7.69 -0.64 -23.48
C MET A 1 -8.33 -0.42 -22.12
N THR A 2 -8.95 -1.45 -21.56
CA THR A 2 -9.52 -1.40 -20.20
C THR A 2 -8.37 -1.65 -19.23
N THR A 3 -7.79 -0.59 -18.68
CA THR A 3 -6.90 -0.70 -17.53
C THR A 3 -7.75 -1.24 -16.38
N SER A 4 -7.48 -2.46 -15.92
CA SER A 4 -8.08 -2.99 -14.70
C SER A 4 -7.93 -1.96 -13.58
N PRO A 5 -8.95 -1.77 -12.72
CA PRO A 5 -8.85 -0.81 -11.63
C PRO A 5 -7.64 -1.14 -10.78
N GLN A 6 -6.64 -0.24 -10.74
CA GLN A 6 -5.47 -0.41 -9.90
C GLN A 6 -5.92 -0.46 -8.44
N THR A 7 -5.55 -1.53 -7.74
CA THR A 7 -5.79 -1.64 -6.31
C THR A 7 -5.05 -0.52 -5.58
N VAL A 8 -5.55 -0.08 -4.45
CA VAL A 8 -4.88 0.99 -3.67
C VAL A 8 -3.49 0.56 -3.22
N HIS A 9 -3.30 -0.73 -3.01
CA HIS A 9 -1.98 -1.31 -2.76
C HIS A 9 -1.01 -1.00 -3.91
N GLN A 10 -1.41 -1.25 -5.15
CA GLN A 10 -0.58 -0.95 -6.33
C GLN A 10 -0.30 0.54 -6.47
N GLN A 11 -1.29 1.40 -6.24
CA GLN A 11 -1.10 2.86 -6.31
C GLN A 11 -0.09 3.37 -5.27
N ILE A 12 -0.10 2.79 -4.06
CA ILE A 12 0.88 3.10 -3.02
C ILE A 12 2.28 2.63 -3.44
N ILE A 13 2.41 1.40 -3.94
CA ILE A 13 3.69 0.87 -4.43
C ILE A 13 4.25 1.75 -5.56
N ASP A 14 3.44 2.02 -6.59
CA ASP A 14 3.83 2.84 -7.74
C ASP A 14 4.30 4.24 -7.29
N SER A 15 3.56 4.88 -6.39
CA SER A 15 3.93 6.21 -5.88
C SER A 15 5.23 6.23 -5.09
N LEU A 16 5.59 5.12 -4.43
CA LEU A 16 6.85 4.99 -3.70
C LEU A 16 8.01 4.68 -4.66
N ILE A 17 7.76 3.90 -5.70
CA ILE A 17 8.74 3.61 -6.75
C ILE A 17 9.07 4.87 -7.56
N ASP A 18 8.05 5.67 -7.89
CA ASP A 18 8.18 6.89 -8.68
C ASP A 18 8.77 8.07 -7.88
N ASP A 19 9.04 7.87 -6.58
CA ASP A 19 9.59 8.90 -5.73
C ASP A 19 11.10 9.08 -5.98
N PRO A 20 11.55 10.21 -6.55
CA PRO A 20 12.94 10.38 -6.95
C PRO A 20 13.90 10.43 -5.75
N ILE A 21 13.42 10.81 -4.57
CA ILE A 21 14.24 10.85 -3.35
C ILE A 21 14.42 9.44 -2.81
N LEU A 22 13.37 8.62 -2.80
CA LEU A 22 13.50 7.19 -2.46
C LEU A 22 14.46 6.49 -3.43
N ALA A 23 14.35 6.75 -4.73
CA ALA A 23 15.27 6.21 -5.73
C ALA A 23 16.74 6.61 -5.49
N MET A 24 17.01 7.88 -5.17
CA MET A 24 18.35 8.34 -4.79
C MET A 24 18.89 7.68 -3.51
N LEU A 25 17.99 7.30 -2.59
CA LEU A 25 18.34 6.56 -1.37
C LEU A 25 18.46 5.04 -1.59
N GLY A 26 18.30 4.57 -2.84
CA GLY A 26 18.41 3.16 -3.21
C GLY A 26 17.12 2.35 -3.09
N PHE A 27 15.97 3.02 -2.98
CA PHE A 27 14.63 2.41 -2.94
C PHE A 27 13.92 2.59 -4.27
N ASP A 28 13.70 1.49 -4.98
CA ASP A 28 13.15 1.42 -6.33
C ASP A 28 12.25 0.18 -6.49
N HIS A 29 11.83 -0.11 -7.73
CA HIS A 29 10.99 -1.28 -8.06
C HIS A 29 11.59 -2.64 -7.66
N ARG A 30 12.89 -2.74 -7.36
CA ARG A 30 13.55 -3.99 -6.93
C ARG A 30 13.57 -4.17 -5.42
N THR A 31 13.41 -3.06 -4.70
CA THR A 31 13.62 -2.99 -3.24
C THR A 31 12.36 -2.57 -2.49
N ILE A 32 11.31 -2.14 -3.21
CA ILE A 32 9.97 -1.85 -2.67
C ILE A 32 9.03 -3.01 -3.06
N GLY A 33 8.38 -3.64 -2.08
CA GLY A 33 7.44 -4.74 -2.33
C GLY A 33 7.15 -5.60 -1.10
N GLU A 34 6.56 -6.79 -1.27
CA GLU A 34 6.15 -7.65 -0.16
C GLU A 34 7.29 -8.53 0.43
N GLU A 35 8.39 -8.69 -0.30
CA GLU A 35 9.40 -9.71 0.02
C GLU A 35 10.47 -9.25 1.02
N ARG A 36 10.70 -10.08 2.05
CA ARG A 36 11.70 -9.86 3.12
C ARG A 36 13.10 -10.39 2.83
N THR A 37 13.34 -11.09 1.71
CA THR A 37 14.59 -11.81 1.49
C THR A 37 15.69 -10.91 0.90
N GLY A 38 16.91 -10.97 1.45
CA GLY A 38 18.09 -10.29 0.90
C GLY A 38 18.85 -9.44 1.91
N ARG A 39 20.09 -9.08 1.55
CA ARG A 39 21.00 -8.27 2.40
C ARG A 39 20.92 -6.76 2.15
N ASN A 40 20.15 -6.33 1.15
CA ASN A 40 20.06 -4.92 0.75
C ASN A 40 18.94 -4.19 1.51
N PRO A 41 19.05 -2.87 1.68
CA PRO A 41 17.95 -2.04 2.18
C PRO A 41 16.68 -2.25 1.36
N ARG A 42 15.52 -2.35 2.03
CA ARG A 42 14.22 -2.59 1.38
C ARG A 42 13.10 -1.84 2.09
N LEU A 43 12.04 -1.56 1.35
CA LEU A 43 10.78 -1.06 1.87
C LEU A 43 9.72 -2.15 1.72
N ILE A 44 9.42 -2.84 2.81
CA ILE A 44 8.42 -3.90 2.82
C ILE A 44 7.05 -3.23 2.87
N VAL A 45 6.22 -3.51 1.88
CA VAL A 45 4.82 -3.06 1.80
C VAL A 45 3.96 -4.31 1.92
N SER A 46 3.04 -4.35 2.88
CA SER A 46 2.16 -5.49 3.10
C SER A 46 0.72 -5.02 3.31
N TRP A 47 -0.23 -5.71 2.70
CA TRP A 47 -1.66 -5.44 2.86
C TRP A 47 -2.30 -6.43 3.84
N ALA A 48 -3.16 -5.94 4.72
CA ALA A 48 -4.03 -6.74 5.56
C ALA A 48 -5.46 -6.20 5.50
N ASP A 49 -6.44 -7.06 5.28
CA ASP A 49 -7.85 -6.65 5.12
C ASP A 49 -8.52 -6.21 6.44
N GLU A 50 -7.83 -6.34 7.57
CA GLU A 50 -8.34 -5.95 8.87
C GLU A 50 -7.56 -4.76 9.44
N TRP A 51 -8.25 -3.62 9.62
CA TRP A 51 -7.80 -2.58 10.54
C TRP A 51 -8.44 -2.80 11.89
N TYR A 52 -7.63 -2.84 12.97
CA TYR A 52 -8.13 -2.90 14.35
C TYR A 52 -9.02 -1.68 14.62
N GLY A 53 -10.34 -1.86 14.51
CA GLY A 53 -11.35 -0.83 14.75
C GLY A 53 -12.11 -0.29 13.52
N SER A 54 -12.03 -0.88 12.32
CA SER A 54 -12.92 -0.50 11.21
C SER A 54 -14.02 -1.54 10.96
N ALA A 55 -15.27 -1.19 11.25
CA ALA A 55 -16.45 -2.03 11.02
C ALA A 55 -16.91 -2.06 9.53
N SER A 56 -16.00 -1.94 8.57
CA SER A 56 -16.33 -1.79 7.14
C SER A 56 -15.51 -2.73 6.28
N GLU A 57 -16.20 -3.56 5.49
CA GLU A 57 -15.65 -4.49 4.48
C GLU A 57 -14.84 -3.81 3.36
N PHE A 58 -14.96 -2.48 3.23
CA PHE A 58 -14.29 -1.69 2.19
C PHE A 58 -12.99 -1.03 2.67
N LEU A 59 -12.40 -1.43 3.79
CA LEU A 59 -11.20 -0.80 4.33
C LEU A 59 -10.10 -1.83 4.58
N GLY A 60 -8.89 -1.55 4.10
CA GLY A 60 -7.71 -2.36 4.41
C GLY A 60 -6.58 -1.53 5.00
N THR A 61 -5.64 -2.24 5.61
CA THR A 61 -4.44 -1.74 6.27
C THR A 61 -3.22 -2.00 5.40
N VAL A 62 -2.52 -0.94 4.97
CA VAL A 62 -1.15 -1.10 4.43
C VAL A 62 -0.14 -0.87 5.51
N THR A 63 0.76 -1.83 5.67
CA THR A 63 1.93 -1.78 6.53
C THR A 63 3.13 -1.46 5.66
N ILE A 64 3.88 -0.39 5.98
CA ILE A 64 5.13 -0.05 5.29
C ILE A 64 6.28 -0.04 6.31
N GLU A 65 7.32 -0.83 6.04
CA GLU A 65 8.45 -1.07 6.94
C GLU A 65 9.79 -0.97 6.19
N PRO A 66 10.66 0.03 6.49
CA PRO A 66 12.02 0.04 5.99
C PRO A 66 12.92 -0.93 6.77
N VAL A 67 13.61 -1.82 6.08
CA VAL A 67 14.55 -2.80 6.66
C VAL A 67 15.95 -2.64 6.06
N GLY A 68 16.98 -3.04 6.82
CA GLY A 68 18.37 -3.01 6.35
C GLY A 68 18.98 -1.60 6.19
N THR A 69 18.34 -0.56 6.74
CA THR A 69 18.83 0.83 6.72
C THR A 69 19.56 1.21 8.00
N ASP A 70 20.55 2.11 7.92
CA ASP A 70 21.07 2.82 9.10
C ASP A 70 20.06 3.90 9.60
N ASP A 71 20.26 4.43 10.81
CA ASP A 71 19.30 5.35 11.45
C ASP A 71 19.08 6.67 10.68
N ARG A 72 20.12 7.19 10.01
CA ARG A 72 20.03 8.44 9.24
C ARG A 72 19.24 8.22 7.96
N THR A 73 19.60 7.18 7.20
CA THR A 73 18.88 6.78 5.98
C THR A 73 17.43 6.42 6.31
N ARG A 74 17.21 5.69 7.41
CA ARG A 74 15.87 5.31 7.87
C ARG A 74 15.01 6.54 8.13
N THR A 75 15.51 7.54 8.83
CA THR A 75 14.76 8.79 9.09
C THR A 75 14.34 9.47 7.79
N ALA A 76 15.28 9.63 6.84
CA ALA A 76 15.00 10.25 5.55
C ALA A 76 13.96 9.47 4.72
N VAL A 77 14.05 8.13 4.71
CA VAL A 77 13.09 7.25 4.04
C VAL A 77 11.70 7.40 4.67
N LEU A 78 11.60 7.36 5.99
CA LEU A 78 10.33 7.46 6.70
C LEU A 78 9.65 8.81 6.44
N ASP A 79 10.39 9.91 6.50
CA ASP A 79 9.87 11.24 6.19
C ASP A 79 9.38 11.35 4.74
N ARG A 80 10.04 10.63 3.82
CA ARG A 80 9.64 10.62 2.43
C ARG A 80 8.40 9.76 2.17
N VAL A 81 8.31 8.59 2.79
CA VAL A 81 7.11 7.74 2.78
C VAL A 81 5.91 8.52 3.30
N GLU A 82 6.05 9.24 4.41
CA GLU A 82 4.96 10.05 4.96
C GLU A 82 4.46 11.11 3.97
N ARG A 83 5.37 11.79 3.26
CA ARG A 83 5.02 12.77 2.21
C ARG A 83 4.33 12.13 1.00
N ALA A 84 4.81 10.99 0.53
CA ALA A 84 4.21 10.27 -0.59
C ALA A 84 2.76 9.84 -0.26
N LEU A 85 2.55 9.30 0.94
CA LEU A 85 1.21 8.91 1.41
C LEU A 85 0.28 10.12 1.63
N ALA A 86 0.82 11.25 2.09
CA ALA A 86 0.04 12.49 2.23
C ALA A 86 -0.44 13.03 0.87
N ALA A 87 0.39 12.93 -0.18
CA ALA A 87 0.00 13.31 -1.54
C ALA A 87 -1.13 12.43 -2.06
N LEU A 88 -1.04 11.11 -1.87
CA LEU A 88 -2.10 10.17 -2.24
C LEU A 88 -3.41 10.39 -1.47
N ARG A 89 -3.33 10.83 -0.21
CA ARG A 89 -4.52 11.24 0.56
C ARG A 89 -5.19 12.49 -0.02
N ALA A 90 -4.44 13.40 -0.65
CA ALA A 90 -5.03 14.58 -1.30
C ALA A 90 -5.78 14.22 -2.60
N GLY A 91 -5.37 13.14 -3.29
CA GLY A 91 -6.05 12.59 -4.49
C GLY A 91 -7.08 11.46 -4.22
N ARG A 92 -7.13 10.95 -2.99
CA ARG A 92 -8.03 9.93 -2.36
C ARG A 92 -8.21 8.60 -3.11
N PRO A 93 -7.37 7.63 -2.72
CA PRO A 93 -7.91 6.40 -2.13
C PRO A 93 -7.56 6.22 -0.63
N ILE A 94 -6.61 7.00 -0.10
CA ILE A 94 -6.16 6.91 1.31
C ILE A 94 -7.05 7.75 2.22
N MET A 95 -7.49 7.17 3.34
CA MET A 95 -8.33 7.83 4.33
C MET A 95 -7.54 8.30 5.55
N ARG A 96 -6.62 7.48 6.05
CA ARG A 96 -5.81 7.78 7.25
C ARG A 96 -4.42 7.17 7.12
N VAL A 97 -3.43 7.82 7.72
CA VAL A 97 -2.08 7.30 7.90
C VAL A 97 -1.74 7.44 9.37
N ARG A 98 -1.16 6.40 9.96
CA ARG A 98 -0.62 6.40 11.32
C ARG A 98 0.77 5.79 11.30
N ARG A 99 1.76 6.52 11.79
CA ARG A 99 3.08 5.97 12.09
C ARG A 99 3.05 5.33 13.49
N SER A 100 3.54 4.11 13.59
CA SER A 100 3.63 3.32 14.82
C SER A 100 5.08 2.91 15.07
N GLY A 101 5.50 2.99 16.34
CA GLY A 101 6.80 2.54 16.82
C GLY A 101 7.78 3.68 17.15
N GLY A 102 8.88 3.32 17.84
CA GLY A 102 9.90 4.26 18.31
C GLY A 102 11.01 4.52 17.29
N HIS A 103 12.07 5.23 17.69
CA HIS A 103 13.16 5.69 16.80
C HIS A 103 13.82 4.59 15.91
N ARG A 104 13.64 3.30 16.26
CA ARG A 104 14.20 2.14 15.54
C ARG A 104 13.16 1.26 14.81
N SER A 105 11.87 1.48 15.01
CA SER A 105 10.80 0.77 14.31
C SER A 105 9.72 1.81 14.01
N SER A 106 9.51 2.13 12.73
CA SER A 106 8.49 3.08 12.32
C SER A 106 7.71 2.44 11.19
N THR A 107 6.71 1.68 11.57
CA THR A 107 5.76 1.07 10.66
C THR A 107 4.71 2.12 10.32
N PHE A 108 4.42 2.31 9.03
CA PHE A 108 3.24 3.09 8.63
C PHE A 108 2.06 2.17 8.47
N HIS A 109 0.94 2.54 9.08
CA HIS A 109 -0.34 1.91 8.88
C HIS A 109 -1.24 2.87 8.10
N VAL A 110 -1.66 2.47 6.91
CA VAL A 110 -2.52 3.24 6.03
C VAL A 110 -3.91 2.62 6.03
N LEU A 111 -4.93 3.38 6.40
CA LEU A 111 -6.32 3.03 6.17
C LEU A 111 -6.72 3.57 4.80
N ALA A 112 -7.07 2.69 3.87
CA ALA A 112 -7.48 3.04 2.53
C ALA A 112 -8.77 2.31 2.15
N ARG A 113 -9.52 2.89 1.20
CA ARG A 113 -10.66 2.17 0.62
C ARG A 113 -10.14 1.00 -0.19
N GLY A 114 -10.59 -0.21 0.10
CA GLY A 114 -10.40 -1.36 -0.79
C GLY A 114 -10.97 -1.04 -2.18
N ALA A 115 -10.47 -1.71 -3.21
CA ALA A 115 -11.18 -1.69 -4.49
C ALA A 115 -12.62 -2.13 -4.24
N PRO A 116 -13.64 -1.51 -4.87
CA PRO A 116 -14.95 -2.13 -4.87
C PRO A 116 -14.73 -3.54 -5.41
N CYS A 117 -15.04 -4.56 -4.61
CA CYS A 117 -15.32 -5.87 -5.19
C CYS A 117 -16.34 -5.57 -6.28
N GLU A 118 -16.00 -5.79 -7.54
CA GLU A 118 -17.04 -5.94 -8.53
C GLU A 118 -17.92 -7.04 -7.94
N VAL A 119 -19.10 -6.66 -7.45
CA VAL A 119 -20.19 -7.58 -7.22
C VAL A 119 -20.40 -8.11 -8.62
N GLY A 120 -19.71 -9.22 -8.91
CA GLY A 120 -19.73 -9.86 -10.20
C GLY A 120 -21.19 -9.91 -10.55
N SER A 121 -21.54 -9.23 -11.64
CA SER A 121 -22.87 -9.34 -12.21
C SER A 121 -23.09 -10.83 -12.30
N MET A 122 -23.90 -11.39 -11.38
CA MET A 122 -24.28 -12.78 -11.50
C MET A 122 -24.81 -12.85 -12.92
N PRO A 123 -24.25 -13.72 -13.80
CA PRO A 123 -24.90 -13.95 -15.06
C PRO A 123 -26.30 -14.40 -14.66
N ALA A 124 -27.30 -13.55 -14.91
CA ALA A 124 -28.68 -13.94 -14.79
C ALA A 124 -28.75 -15.24 -15.59
N LEU A 125 -29.01 -16.35 -14.88
CA LEU A 125 -28.98 -17.68 -15.44
C LEU A 125 -30.17 -17.77 -16.40
N ALA A 126 -29.98 -17.20 -17.59
CA ALA A 126 -30.88 -17.24 -18.71
C ALA A 126 -30.66 -18.60 -19.37
N GLY A 127 -31.42 -19.58 -18.92
CA GLY A 127 -31.48 -20.92 -19.51
C GLY A 127 -32.49 -21.75 -18.75
N ARG A 128 -33.79 -21.60 -19.05
CA ARG A 128 -34.56 -22.47 -19.98
C ARG A 128 -34.59 -23.94 -19.56
N HIS A 129 -35.76 -24.38 -19.10
CA HIS A 129 -36.44 -25.63 -19.51
C HIS A 129 -37.90 -25.49 -19.02
N GLN A 130 -38.88 -25.13 -19.86
CA GLN A 130 -39.69 -26.05 -20.67
C GLN A 130 -40.06 -27.36 -19.94
N ARG A 131 -41.18 -27.38 -19.22
CA ARG A 131 -42.48 -27.91 -19.67
C ARG A 131 -43.55 -27.69 -18.61
#